data_AF-X1A521-F1
#
_entry.id   AF-X1A521-F1
#
_cell.length_a   1.000
_cell.length_b   1.000
_cell.length_c   1.000
_cell.angle_alpha   90.00
_cell.angle_beta   90.00
_cell.angle_gamma   90.00
#
_symmetry.space_group_name_H-M   'P 1'
#
loop_
_entity.id
_entity.type
_entity.pdbx_description
1 polymer ?
#
loop_
_entity_poly.entity_id
_entity_poly.type
_entity_poly.pdbx_seq_one_letter_code
_entity_poly.pdbx_strand_id
1 'polypeptide(L)'
;MEVKIRKATPDDAGSISHIWEVVCAERIYTAVSTPFTAKQESEYISSLSEREGIFVAEFNNKIVGFLSLDLWSKVIDSLLPDIFGKIREFDKNVTLINTIFLKYATNEKEHLELESMRDLNIQGINVKYNFATFELFKLVKENGFKFYVWGLLFNRSIQKFLKMNYKGQSVDAMMSNFPDRLVRLRNEIQNN
;
A
#
# COMPACT_ATOMS: atom_id res chain seq x y z
N MET A 1 27.76 -12.01 -25.45
CA MET A 1 26.57 -12.57 -24.79
C MET A 1 25.68 -11.38 -24.47
N GLU A 2 24.56 -11.25 -25.18
CA GLU A 2 23.74 -10.04 -25.14
C GLU A 2 22.37 -10.39 -24.55
N VAL A 3 21.95 -9.62 -23.56
CA VAL A 3 20.58 -9.69 -23.02
C VAL A 3 19.76 -8.65 -23.78
N LYS A 4 18.67 -9.08 -24.39
CA LYS A 4 17.74 -8.18 -25.08
C LYS A 4 16.53 -7.93 -24.21
N ILE A 5 16.18 -6.66 -23.99
CA ILE A 5 14.95 -6.27 -23.31
C ILE A 5 13.96 -5.80 -24.37
N ARG A 6 12.74 -6.32 -24.34
CA ARG A 6 11.66 -5.90 -25.25
C ARG A 6 10.30 -6.00 -24.56
N LYS A 7 9.32 -5.26 -25.08
CA LYS A 7 7.92 -5.42 -24.67
C LYS A 7 7.47 -6.85 -25.04
N ALA A 8 6.76 -7.50 -24.13
CA ALA A 8 6.21 -8.83 -24.33
C ALA A 8 5.06 -8.77 -25.34
N THR A 9 4.90 -9.86 -26.09
CA THR A 9 3.71 -10.12 -26.91
C THR A 9 2.95 -11.32 -26.33
N PRO A 10 1.71 -11.57 -26.76
CA PRO A 10 0.96 -12.77 -26.34
C PRO A 10 1.71 -14.09 -26.55
N ASP A 11 2.61 -14.16 -27.52
CA ASP A 11 3.44 -15.34 -27.79
C ASP A 11 4.45 -15.66 -26.66
N ASP A 12 4.81 -14.67 -25.84
CA ASP A 12 5.71 -14.85 -24.70
C ASP A 12 5.01 -15.47 -23.48
N ALA A 13 3.67 -15.54 -23.48
CA ALA A 13 2.86 -15.91 -22.33
C ALA A 13 3.23 -17.29 -21.75
N GLY A 14 3.58 -18.25 -22.60
CA GLY A 14 4.06 -19.56 -22.14
C GLY A 14 5.34 -19.48 -21.32
N SER A 15 6.29 -18.64 -21.74
CA SER A 15 7.56 -18.47 -21.00
C SER A 15 7.36 -17.67 -19.71
N ILE A 16 6.50 -16.66 -19.71
CA ILE A 16 6.16 -15.86 -18.52
C ILE A 16 5.44 -16.74 -17.49
N SER A 17 4.47 -17.54 -17.93
CA SER A 17 3.75 -18.51 -17.08
C SER A 17 4.71 -19.50 -16.41
N HIS A 18 5.71 -20.00 -17.14
CA HIS A 18 6.74 -20.86 -16.55
C HIS A 18 7.60 -20.15 -15.48
N ILE A 19 7.92 -18.87 -15.66
CA ILE A 19 8.62 -18.09 -14.63
C ILE A 19 7.73 -17.94 -13.39
N TRP A 20 6.43 -17.71 -13.56
CA TRP A 20 5.47 -17.67 -12.45
C TRP A 20 5.41 -18.99 -11.67
N GLU A 21 5.50 -20.15 -12.33
CA GLU A 21 5.54 -21.45 -11.66
C GLU A 21 6.68 -21.52 -10.65
N VAL A 22 7.88 -21.08 -11.04
CA VAL A 22 9.06 -21.05 -10.18
C VAL A 22 8.86 -20.05 -9.03
N VAL A 23 8.43 -18.82 -9.34
CA VAL A 23 8.21 -17.77 -8.32
C VAL A 23 7.15 -18.19 -7.28
N CYS A 24 6.05 -18.81 -7.72
CA CYS A 24 4.99 -19.29 -6.82
C CYS A 24 5.40 -20.53 -6.02
N ALA A 25 6.29 -21.37 -6.55
CA ALA A 25 6.84 -22.51 -5.82
C ALA A 25 7.77 -22.06 -4.68
N GLU A 26 8.55 -21.00 -4.87
CA GLU A 26 9.45 -20.47 -3.85
C GLU A 26 8.71 -19.78 -2.69
N ARG A 27 7.60 -19.06 -2.97
CA ARG A 27 6.77 -18.35 -1.97
C ARG A 27 7.52 -17.32 -1.10
N ILE A 28 8.65 -16.79 -1.59
CA ILE A 28 9.48 -15.86 -0.82
C ILE A 28 9.08 -14.39 -1.08
N TYR A 29 8.87 -14.02 -2.35
CA TYR A 29 8.80 -12.61 -2.77
C TYR A 29 7.49 -12.21 -3.46
N THR A 30 6.47 -13.07 -3.45
CA THR A 30 5.18 -12.81 -4.11
C THR A 30 4.00 -13.09 -3.19
N ALA A 31 2.92 -12.31 -3.34
CA ALA A 31 1.62 -12.59 -2.74
C ALA A 31 0.77 -13.56 -3.58
N VAL A 32 1.17 -13.81 -4.83
CA VAL A 32 0.51 -14.75 -5.74
C VAL A 32 0.90 -16.17 -5.34
N SER A 33 -0.09 -17.00 -5.00
CA SER A 33 0.12 -18.37 -4.52
C SER A 33 -0.05 -19.44 -5.59
N THR A 34 -0.69 -19.10 -6.71
CA THR A 34 -0.99 -19.99 -7.83
C THR A 34 -0.50 -19.31 -9.12
N PRO A 35 0.35 -19.97 -9.92
CA PRO A 35 0.84 -19.37 -11.16
C PRO A 35 -0.29 -19.17 -12.16
N PHE A 36 -0.20 -18.12 -12.96
CA PHE A 36 -1.12 -17.87 -14.06
C PHE A 36 -0.84 -18.85 -15.20
N THR A 37 -1.88 -19.36 -15.84
CA THR A 37 -1.74 -20.19 -17.05
C THR A 37 -1.29 -19.34 -18.24
N ALA A 38 -0.64 -19.98 -19.23
CA ALA A 38 -0.26 -19.30 -20.48
C ALA A 38 -1.44 -18.60 -21.18
N LYS A 39 -2.65 -19.17 -21.08
CA LYS A 39 -3.86 -18.54 -21.61
C LYS A 39 -4.21 -17.25 -20.87
N GLN A 40 -4.21 -17.28 -19.54
CA GLN A 40 -4.48 -16.09 -18.71
C GLN A 40 -3.45 -14.99 -18.96
N GLU A 41 -2.17 -15.35 -19.06
CA GLU A 41 -1.11 -14.39 -19.36
C GLU A 41 -1.25 -13.79 -20.77
N SER A 42 -1.57 -14.61 -21.77
CA SER A 42 -1.81 -14.13 -23.13
C SER A 42 -2.99 -13.15 -23.19
N GLU A 43 -4.08 -13.46 -22.49
CA GLU A 43 -5.26 -12.58 -22.35
C GLU A 43 -4.89 -11.29 -21.62
N TYR A 44 -4.10 -11.39 -20.55
CA TYR A 44 -3.64 -10.24 -19.77
C TYR A 44 -2.77 -9.30 -20.61
N ILE A 45 -1.73 -9.81 -21.29
CA ILE A 45 -0.84 -9.05 -22.17
C ILE A 45 -1.65 -8.32 -23.25
N SER A 46 -2.66 -8.99 -23.82
CA SER A 46 -3.53 -8.42 -24.85
C SER A 46 -4.45 -7.30 -24.33
N SER A 47 -4.74 -7.30 -23.02
CA SER A 47 -5.63 -6.33 -22.37
C SER A 47 -4.94 -5.04 -21.91
N LEU A 48 -3.60 -5.02 -21.89
CA LEU A 48 -2.81 -3.88 -21.39
C LEU A 48 -3.01 -2.63 -22.27
N SER A 49 -3.19 -1.48 -21.62
CA SER A 49 -3.23 -0.20 -22.33
C SER A 49 -1.84 0.24 -22.81
N GLU A 50 -1.77 1.35 -23.57
CA GLU A 50 -0.50 1.94 -24.01
C GLU A 50 0.41 2.38 -22.85
N ARG A 51 -0.19 2.65 -21.67
CA ARG A 51 0.52 3.09 -20.46
C ARG A 51 1.00 1.93 -19.60
N GLU A 52 0.66 0.71 -19.98
CA GLU A 52 1.00 -0.53 -19.29
C GLU A 52 1.89 -1.38 -20.19
N GLY A 53 2.59 -2.34 -19.58
CA GLY A 53 3.40 -3.27 -20.35
C GLY A 53 4.12 -4.28 -19.49
N ILE A 54 4.18 -5.49 -20.01
CA ILE A 54 5.16 -6.48 -19.55
C ILE A 54 6.39 -6.37 -20.46
N PHE A 55 7.57 -6.38 -19.87
CA PHE A 55 8.86 -6.37 -20.55
C PHE A 55 9.59 -7.65 -20.21
N VAL A 56 10.11 -8.33 -21.22
CA VAL A 56 10.84 -9.59 -21.06
C VAL A 56 12.33 -9.37 -21.27
N ALA A 57 13.14 -10.06 -20.48
CA ALA A 57 14.56 -10.21 -20.69
C ALA A 57 14.81 -11.51 -21.44
N GLU A 58 15.37 -11.41 -22.64
CA GLU A 58 15.68 -12.52 -23.52
C GLU A 58 17.19 -12.76 -23.53
N PHE A 59 17.59 -14.01 -23.30
CA PHE A 59 18.97 -14.46 -23.29
C PHE A 59 19.07 -15.80 -24.03
N ASN A 60 19.92 -15.88 -25.07
CA ASN A 60 20.03 -17.05 -25.95
C ASN A 60 18.66 -17.54 -26.47
N ASN A 61 17.83 -16.62 -26.97
CA ASN A 61 16.47 -16.86 -27.47
C ASN A 61 15.51 -17.51 -26.45
N LYS A 62 15.79 -17.33 -25.15
CA LYS A 62 14.93 -17.77 -24.06
C LYS A 62 14.57 -16.58 -23.19
N ILE A 63 13.30 -16.48 -22.80
CA ILE A 63 12.89 -15.52 -21.80
C ILE A 63 13.37 -16.03 -20.44
N VAL A 64 14.16 -15.23 -19.74
CA VAL A 64 14.77 -15.57 -18.45
C VAL A 64 14.24 -14.72 -17.29
N GLY A 65 13.43 -13.71 -17.60
CA GLY A 65 12.82 -12.82 -16.61
C GLY A 65 11.82 -11.89 -17.27
N PHE A 66 10.94 -11.31 -16.46
CA PHE A 66 10.05 -10.25 -16.91
C PHE A 66 9.87 -9.18 -15.83
N LEU A 67 9.45 -8.00 -16.26
CA LEU A 67 9.05 -6.86 -15.44
C LEU A 67 7.64 -6.46 -15.86
N SER A 68 6.73 -6.27 -14.91
CA SER A 68 5.43 -5.65 -15.16
C SER A 68 5.47 -4.15 -14.84
N LEU A 69 4.89 -3.34 -15.72
CA LEU A 69 4.53 -1.95 -15.48
C LEU A 69 3.01 -1.83 -15.56
N ASP A 70 2.38 -1.67 -14.41
CA ASP A 70 0.93 -1.61 -14.27
C ASP A 70 0.42 -0.19 -14.01
N LEU A 71 -0.79 0.11 -14.46
CA LEU A 71 -1.40 1.41 -14.25
C LEU A 71 -1.81 1.55 -12.78
N TRP A 72 -1.17 2.48 -12.08
CA TRP A 72 -1.43 2.73 -10.65
C TRP A 72 -2.91 3.02 -10.35
N SER A 73 -3.56 3.86 -11.17
CA SER A 73 -5.00 4.14 -11.08
C SER A 73 -5.54 4.65 -12.41
N LYS A 74 -6.75 4.20 -12.78
CA LYS A 74 -7.55 4.79 -13.87
C LYS A 74 -8.33 6.02 -13.38
N VAL A 75 -8.44 6.20 -12.07
CA VAL A 75 -9.23 7.27 -11.47
C VAL A 75 -8.28 8.25 -10.80
N ILE A 76 -8.28 9.47 -11.32
CA ILE A 76 -7.49 10.57 -10.76
C ILE A 76 -8.24 11.18 -9.56
N ASP A 77 -9.57 10.97 -9.48
CA ASP A 77 -10.47 11.50 -8.45
C ASP A 77 -11.56 10.48 -8.02
N SER A 78 -11.18 9.28 -7.58
CA SER A 78 -12.18 8.34 -7.01
C SER A 78 -12.45 8.72 -5.57
N LEU A 79 -13.72 8.90 -5.22
CA LEU A 79 -14.13 9.10 -3.83
C LEU A 79 -13.93 7.79 -3.07
N LEU A 80 -13.73 7.87 -1.76
CA LEU A 80 -13.58 6.68 -0.90
C LEU A 80 -14.68 5.62 -1.12
N PRO A 81 -15.97 5.98 -1.31
CA PRO A 81 -17.02 5.00 -1.58
C PRO A 81 -16.80 4.14 -2.83
N ASP A 82 -16.19 4.68 -3.88
CA ASP A 82 -16.01 3.95 -5.15
C ASP A 82 -15.01 2.79 -5.02
N ILE A 83 -13.99 2.98 -4.17
CA ILE A 83 -12.96 1.97 -3.92
C ILE A 83 -13.37 1.08 -2.75
N PHE A 84 -13.58 1.68 -1.58
CA PHE A 84 -13.80 0.94 -0.35
C PHE A 84 -15.21 0.35 -0.26
N GLY A 85 -16.20 0.91 -0.96
CA GLY A 85 -17.53 0.30 -1.10
C GLY A 85 -17.44 -1.07 -1.77
N LYS A 86 -16.70 -1.19 -2.88
CA LYS A 86 -16.49 -2.47 -3.58
C LYS A 86 -15.76 -3.50 -2.72
N ILE A 87 -14.75 -3.07 -1.96
CA ILE A 87 -14.05 -3.95 -1.02
C ILE A 87 -15.01 -4.42 0.08
N ARG A 88 -15.87 -3.55 0.59
CA ARG A 88 -16.86 -3.88 1.62
C ARG A 88 -17.98 -4.79 1.11
N GLU A 89 -18.39 -4.64 -0.14
CA GLU A 89 -19.31 -5.55 -0.83
C GLU A 89 -18.71 -6.96 -0.94
N PHE A 90 -17.41 -7.05 -1.25
CA PHE A 90 -16.67 -8.31 -1.32
C PHE A 90 -16.46 -8.95 0.06
N ASP A 91 -16.05 -8.17 1.06
CA ASP A 91 -15.86 -8.62 2.45
C ASP A 91 -16.38 -7.59 3.45
N LYS A 92 -17.49 -7.94 4.13
CA LYS A 92 -18.12 -7.05 5.12
C LYS A 92 -17.29 -6.85 6.38
N ASN A 93 -16.37 -7.76 6.71
CA ASN A 93 -15.63 -7.77 7.97
C ASN A 93 -14.19 -7.26 7.85
N VAL A 94 -13.72 -6.97 6.64
CA VAL A 94 -12.37 -6.45 6.40
C VAL A 94 -12.10 -5.17 7.20
N THR A 95 -10.97 -5.10 7.89
CA THR A 95 -10.55 -3.86 8.55
C THR A 95 -9.99 -2.90 7.50
N LEU A 96 -10.65 -1.76 7.31
CA LEU A 96 -10.21 -0.73 6.38
C LEU A 96 -9.48 0.38 7.13
N ILE A 97 -8.36 0.82 6.56
CA ILE A 97 -7.53 1.92 7.02
C ILE A 97 -7.28 2.82 5.82
N ASN A 98 -7.57 4.11 5.95
CA ASN A 98 -7.33 5.06 4.86
C ASN A 98 -5.98 5.76 5.05
N THR A 99 -5.16 5.84 4.01
CA THR A 99 -3.95 6.67 4.04
C THR A 99 -4.27 8.02 3.44
N ILE A 100 -4.35 9.05 4.27
CA ILE A 100 -4.68 10.38 3.77
C ILE A 100 -3.41 11.21 3.59
N PHE A 101 -3.16 11.65 2.36
CA PHE A 101 -2.20 12.71 2.07
C PHE A 101 -2.90 14.05 2.30
N LEU A 102 -3.12 14.40 3.57
CA LEU A 102 -3.77 15.64 3.97
C LEU A 102 -2.87 16.85 3.69
N LYS A 103 -2.72 17.19 2.41
CA LYS A 103 -2.09 18.46 1.98
C LYS A 103 -2.97 19.66 2.36
N TYR A 104 -4.24 19.42 2.74
CA TYR A 104 -5.26 20.45 2.97
C TYR A 104 -6.03 20.30 4.30
N ALA A 105 -5.46 19.65 5.33
CA ALA A 105 -6.08 19.59 6.67
C ALA A 105 -6.01 20.93 7.43
N THR A 106 -6.39 22.02 6.77
CA THR A 106 -6.53 23.33 7.37
C THR A 106 -7.95 23.80 7.15
N ASN A 107 -8.67 23.84 8.27
CA ASN A 107 -9.90 24.57 8.54
C ASN A 107 -11.22 23.94 8.06
N GLU A 108 -12.02 23.64 9.07
CA GLU A 108 -13.49 23.70 9.14
C GLU A 108 -14.25 24.00 7.83
N LYS A 109 -15.16 23.07 7.50
CA LYS A 109 -16.17 23.04 6.42
C LYS A 109 -15.76 22.29 5.15
N GLU A 110 -15.70 20.97 5.29
CA GLU A 110 -16.44 19.97 4.49
C GLU A 110 -15.84 18.60 4.82
N HIS A 111 -16.32 18.00 5.92
CA HIS A 111 -15.86 16.69 6.39
C HIS A 111 -16.46 15.53 5.58
N LEU A 112 -16.69 15.72 4.28
CA LEU A 112 -17.25 14.70 3.38
C LEU A 112 -16.41 13.41 3.40
N GLU A 113 -15.09 13.54 3.56
CA GLU A 113 -14.19 12.38 3.66
C GLU A 113 -14.37 11.63 4.98
N LEU A 114 -14.50 12.32 6.13
CA LEU A 114 -14.70 11.65 7.43
C LEU A 114 -16.09 11.02 7.54
N GLU A 115 -17.11 11.64 6.95
CA GLU A 115 -18.45 11.05 6.87
C GLU A 115 -18.44 9.79 6.01
N SER A 116 -17.85 9.85 4.81
CA SER A 116 -17.66 8.67 3.96
C SER A 116 -16.88 7.57 4.69
N MET A 117 -15.86 7.93 5.47
CA MET A 117 -15.11 6.97 6.27
C MET A 117 -15.96 6.29 7.34
N ARG A 118 -16.89 7.01 7.98
CA ARG A 118 -17.83 6.44 8.95
C ARG A 118 -18.79 5.46 8.27
N ASP A 119 -19.37 5.86 7.16
CA ASP A 119 -20.33 5.03 6.40
C ASP A 119 -19.69 3.72 5.92
N LEU A 120 -18.41 3.77 5.57
CA LEU A 120 -17.62 2.61 5.12
C LEU A 120 -17.00 1.80 6.28
N ASN A 121 -17.26 2.19 7.53
CA ASN A 121 -16.70 1.60 8.74
C ASN A 121 -15.16 1.51 8.71
N ILE A 122 -14.51 2.59 8.28
CA ILE A 122 -13.05 2.70 8.24
C ILE A 122 -12.55 2.99 9.66
N GLN A 123 -11.58 2.20 10.12
CA GLN A 123 -11.19 2.16 11.53
C GLN A 123 -10.12 3.19 11.90
N GLY A 124 -9.33 3.64 10.92
CA GLY A 124 -8.18 4.48 11.19
C GLY A 124 -7.62 5.21 9.99
N ILE A 125 -6.82 6.20 10.31
CA ILE A 125 -6.10 7.06 9.37
C ILE A 125 -4.61 6.76 9.51
N ASN A 126 -3.99 6.43 8.40
CA ASN A 126 -2.55 6.21 8.29
C ASN A 126 -1.88 7.45 7.69
N VAL A 127 -0.88 8.00 8.37
CA VAL A 127 -0.22 9.26 8.01
C VAL A 127 1.29 9.09 7.93
N LYS A 128 1.91 9.62 6.88
CA LYS A 128 3.38 9.61 6.77
C LYS A 128 3.97 10.54 7.83
N TYR A 129 5.04 10.13 8.51
CA TYR A 129 5.57 10.83 9.69
C TYR A 129 5.87 12.34 9.48
N ASN A 130 6.21 12.76 8.27
CA ASN A 130 6.49 14.17 7.96
C ASN A 130 5.23 15.04 7.84
N PHE A 131 4.05 14.41 7.69
CA PHE A 131 2.74 15.09 7.70
C PHE A 131 1.95 14.86 9.01
N ALA A 132 2.44 14.00 9.91
CA ALA A 132 1.80 13.72 11.19
C ALA A 132 2.09 14.85 12.22
N THR A 133 1.25 15.89 12.19
CA THR A 133 1.25 17.01 13.15
C THR A 133 0.43 16.66 14.40
N PHE A 134 0.59 17.46 15.46
CA PHE A 134 -0.18 17.25 16.70
C PHE A 134 -1.65 17.67 16.51
N GLU A 135 -1.90 18.70 15.72
CA GLU A 135 -3.22 19.20 15.37
C GLU A 135 -4.01 18.15 14.58
N LEU A 136 -3.35 17.47 13.64
CA LEU A 136 -3.95 16.38 12.91
C LEU A 136 -4.23 15.18 13.83
N PHE A 137 -3.29 14.82 14.68
CA PHE A 137 -3.51 13.77 15.69
C PHE A 137 -4.74 14.08 16.55
N LYS A 138 -4.86 15.30 17.06
CA LYS A 138 -6.03 15.78 17.81
C LYS A 138 -7.32 15.61 17.00
N LEU A 139 -7.34 16.10 15.76
CA LEU A 139 -8.52 16.02 14.88
C LEU A 139 -8.98 14.56 14.68
N VAL A 140 -8.04 13.65 14.39
CA VAL A 140 -8.34 12.23 14.16
C VAL A 140 -8.92 11.59 15.44
N LYS A 141 -8.30 11.86 16.59
CA LYS A 141 -8.75 11.31 17.88
C LYS A 141 -10.11 11.88 18.32
N GLU A 142 -10.37 13.17 18.08
CA GLU A 142 -11.67 13.79 18.38
C GLU A 142 -12.81 13.23 17.51
N ASN A 143 -12.47 12.72 16.33
CA ASN A 143 -13.43 12.08 15.43
C ASN A 143 -13.56 10.56 15.61
N GLY A 144 -12.89 9.98 16.62
CA GLY A 144 -13.03 8.57 16.99
C GLY A 144 -12.25 7.58 16.13
N PHE A 145 -11.34 8.04 15.28
CA PHE A 145 -10.53 7.18 14.42
C PHE A 145 -9.20 6.83 15.09
N LYS A 146 -8.66 5.66 14.74
CA LYS A 146 -7.27 5.30 15.09
C LYS A 146 -6.29 6.13 14.26
N PHE A 147 -5.20 6.58 14.88
CA PHE A 147 -4.14 7.36 14.28
C PHE A 147 -2.88 6.51 14.15
N TYR A 148 -2.51 6.20 12.92
CA TYR A 148 -1.32 5.42 12.60
C TYR A 148 -0.28 6.30 11.91
N VAL A 149 0.99 6.08 12.25
CA VAL A 149 2.11 6.82 11.66
C VAL A 149 3.05 5.88 10.95
N TRP A 150 3.37 6.15 9.69
CA TRP A 150 4.28 5.32 8.89
C TRP A 150 5.50 6.07 8.36
N GLY A 151 6.48 5.30 7.91
CA GLY A 151 7.72 5.81 7.33
C GLY A 151 8.67 6.41 8.37
N LEU A 152 8.62 5.93 9.62
CA LEU A 152 9.48 6.45 10.69
C LEU A 152 10.94 6.02 10.48
N LEU A 153 11.81 7.01 10.25
CA LEU A 153 13.23 6.77 9.98
C LEU A 153 14.14 7.15 11.16
N PHE A 154 13.88 8.28 11.81
CA PHE A 154 14.79 8.91 12.78
C PHE A 154 14.35 8.70 14.23
N ASN A 155 15.32 8.52 15.15
CA ASN A 155 15.06 8.40 16.60
C ASN A 155 14.20 9.56 17.13
N ARG A 156 14.51 10.79 16.71
CA ARG A 156 13.77 11.99 17.12
C ARG A 156 12.30 11.91 16.75
N SER A 157 11.99 11.45 15.53
CA SER A 157 10.60 11.28 15.08
C SER A 157 9.91 10.17 15.86
N ILE A 158 10.58 9.02 16.03
CA ILE A 158 10.04 7.90 16.83
C ILE A 158 9.70 8.36 18.25
N GLN A 159 10.64 9.00 18.94
CA GLN A 159 10.42 9.51 20.30
C GLN A 159 9.30 10.55 20.36
N LYS A 160 9.21 11.45 19.38
CA LYS A 160 8.12 12.44 19.28
C LYS A 160 6.75 11.74 19.30
N PHE A 161 6.56 10.73 18.46
CA PHE A 161 5.26 10.05 18.34
C PHE A 161 4.96 9.09 19.49
N LEU A 162 5.99 8.44 20.06
CA LEU A 162 5.82 7.62 21.27
C LEU A 162 5.35 8.43 22.49
N LYS A 163 5.78 9.70 22.58
CA LYS A 163 5.39 10.62 23.66
C LYS A 163 4.13 11.43 23.34
N MET A 164 3.60 11.31 22.13
CA MET A 164 2.44 12.08 21.71
C MET A 164 1.19 11.56 22.42
N ASN A 165 0.54 12.44 23.18
CA ASN A 165 -0.67 12.12 23.92
C ASN A 165 -1.68 13.27 23.81
N TYR A 166 -2.95 12.91 23.70
CA TYR A 166 -4.07 13.85 23.73
C TYR A 166 -5.24 13.23 24.50
N LYS A 167 -5.64 13.86 25.61
CA LYS A 167 -6.72 13.38 26.50
C LYS A 167 -6.55 11.90 26.89
N GLY A 168 -5.32 11.48 27.20
CA GLY A 168 -5.00 10.10 27.56
C GLY A 168 -4.84 9.14 26.38
N GLN A 169 -5.15 9.57 25.15
CA GLN A 169 -4.98 8.76 23.95
C GLN A 169 -3.58 8.93 23.37
N SER A 170 -2.93 7.83 23.00
CA SER A 170 -1.65 7.81 22.30
C SER A 170 -1.84 7.52 20.79
N VAL A 171 -0.74 7.60 20.03
CA VAL A 171 -0.67 7.05 18.68
C VAL A 171 -0.95 5.54 18.74
N ASP A 172 -1.90 5.05 17.93
CA ASP A 172 -2.41 3.68 18.03
C ASP A 172 -1.48 2.65 17.35
N ALA A 173 -0.76 3.06 16.31
CA ALA A 173 0.23 2.22 15.65
C ALA A 173 1.33 3.05 14.98
N MET A 174 2.53 2.48 14.91
CA MET A 174 3.70 3.10 14.32
C MET A 174 4.41 2.09 13.43
N MET A 175 4.66 2.46 12.17
CA MET A 175 5.43 1.67 11.21
C MET A 175 6.78 2.34 10.92
N SER A 176 7.86 1.63 11.21
CA SER A 176 9.23 2.06 10.97
C SER A 176 9.93 1.06 10.05
N ASN A 177 10.82 1.57 9.19
CA ASN A 177 11.75 0.73 8.44
C ASN A 177 12.82 0.09 9.35
N PHE A 178 12.85 0.47 10.63
CA PHE A 178 13.74 -0.06 11.67
C PHE A 178 12.92 -0.52 12.89
N PRO A 179 12.15 -1.62 12.79
CA PRO A 179 11.22 -2.04 13.83
C PRO A 179 11.89 -2.29 15.19
N ASP A 180 13.08 -2.89 15.23
CA ASP A 180 13.80 -3.17 16.49
C ASP A 180 14.15 -1.89 17.25
N ARG A 181 14.53 -0.84 16.51
CA ARG A 181 14.83 0.49 17.06
C ARG A 181 13.57 1.11 17.66
N LEU A 182 12.42 0.99 16.99
CA LEU A 182 11.14 1.47 17.50
C LEU A 182 10.75 0.76 18.80
N VAL A 183 10.84 -0.58 18.83
CA VAL A 183 10.52 -1.39 20.02
C VAL A 183 11.42 -1.04 21.19
N ARG A 184 12.74 -0.90 20.95
CA ARG A 184 13.69 -0.51 21.99
C ARG A 184 13.37 0.85 22.59
N LEU A 185 13.18 1.87 21.73
CA LEU A 185 12.84 3.23 22.18
C LEU A 185 11.49 3.29 22.92
N ARG A 186 10.51 2.49 22.51
CA ARG A 186 9.23 2.37 23.22
C ARG A 186 9.45 1.82 24.63
N ASN A 187 10.18 0.72 24.76
CA ASN A 187 10.43 0.10 26.06
C ASN A 187 11.23 1.05 26.97
N GLU A 188 12.20 1.79 26.44
CA GLU A 188 12.95 2.82 27.19
C GLU A 188 12.04 3.94 27.70
N ILE A 189 10.98 4.31 26.96
CA ILE A 189 10.05 5.37 27.36
C ILE A 189 8.98 4.86 28.32
N GLN A 190 8.51 3.62 28.15
CA GLN A 190 7.41 3.05 28.94
C GLN A 190 7.85 2.42 30.26
N ASN A 191 9.11 1.99 30.37
CA ASN A 191 9.66 1.38 31.58
C ASN A 191 10.41 2.39 32.48
N ASN A 192 10.39 3.68 32.13
CA ASN A 192 10.87 4.80 32.93
C ASN A 192 9.68 5.61 33.44
#